data_AF-A0A9R1C929-F1
#
_entry.id   AF-A0A9R1C929-F1
#
_cell.length_a   1.000
_cell.length_b   1.000
_cell.length_c   1.000
_cell.angle_alpha   90.00
_cell.angle_beta   90.00
_cell.angle_gamma   90.00
#
_symmetry.space_group_name_H-M   'P 1'
#
loop_
_entity.id
_entity.type
_entity.pdbx_description
1 polymer ?
#
loop_
_entity_poly.entity_id
_entity_poly.type
_entity_poly.pdbx_seq_one_letter_code
_entity_poly.pdbx_strand_id
1 'polypeptide(L)'
;MAEQIMAMMVFRIIGETIGFMSTTKFYGILEVGKNCFYRLLARSEMDWRILLLSMARRFQSIVRKENAEETDAPKCYIIDDTTLAKTGFRFEGLSRVFDHVLGKCVLGYKLLILAFFDGSDRISPPNPT
;
A
#
# COMPACT_ATOMS: atom_id res chain seq x y z
N MET A 1 10.48 3.01 17.23
CA MET A 1 10.55 2.90 15.75
C MET A 1 9.54 1.90 15.21
N ALA A 2 9.51 0.65 15.70
CA ALA A 2 8.52 -0.36 15.28
C ALA A 2 7.07 0.13 15.45
N GLU A 3 6.74 0.72 16.59
CA GLU A 3 5.42 1.33 16.85
C GLU A 3 5.02 2.39 15.82
N GLN A 4 5.96 3.23 15.39
CA GLN A 4 5.72 4.28 14.38
C GLN A 4 5.48 3.67 13.00
N ILE A 5 6.22 2.62 12.65
CA ILE A 5 6.03 1.88 11.40
C ILE A 5 4.65 1.21 11.40
N MET A 6 4.28 0.54 12.49
CA MET A 6 2.97 -0.10 12.64
C MET A 6 1.83 0.91 12.55
N ALA A 7 1.93 2.03 13.28
CA ALA A 7 0.95 3.11 13.20
C ALA A 7 0.83 3.66 11.77
N MET A 8 1.96 3.89 11.08
CA MET A 8 1.94 4.31 9.68
C MET A 8 1.25 3.31 8.77
N MET A 9 1.48 2.01 8.95
CA MET A 9 0.81 0.97 8.17
C MET A 9 -0.70 1.03 8.38
N VAL A 10 -1.15 1.15 9.63
CA VAL A 10 -2.58 1.27 9.96
C VAL A 10 -3.20 2.48 9.28
N PHE A 11 -2.53 3.65 9.30
CA PHE A 11 -3.07 4.84 8.63
C PHE A 11 -3.24 4.60 7.13
N ARG A 12 -2.33 3.86 6.50
CA ARG A 12 -2.44 3.58 5.05
C ARG A 12 -3.51 2.56 4.72
N ILE A 13 -3.75 1.57 5.59
CA ILE A 13 -4.85 0.61 5.45
C ILE A 13 -6.20 1.34 5.55
N ILE A 14 -6.33 2.31 6.46
CA ILE A 14 -7.56 3.11 6.63
C ILE A 14 -7.72 4.16 5.51
N GLY A 15 -6.67 4.41 4.72
CA GLY A 15 -6.69 5.42 3.65
C GLY A 15 -6.45 6.84 4.15
N GLU A 16 -5.97 7.01 5.37
CA GLU A 16 -5.82 8.31 6.02
C GLU A 16 -4.38 8.84 5.98
N THR A 17 -4.27 10.17 5.96
CA THR A 17 -2.95 10.85 5.93
C THR A 17 -2.43 11.10 7.35
N ILE A 18 -1.10 11.17 7.50
CA ILE A 18 -0.47 11.58 8.78
C ILE A 18 -0.99 12.96 9.22
N GLY A 19 -1.17 13.87 8.27
CA GLY A 19 -1.71 15.20 8.53
C GLY A 19 -3.10 15.13 9.14
N PHE A 20 -4.04 14.48 8.45
CA PHE A 20 -5.41 14.30 8.93
C PHE A 20 -5.44 13.61 10.29
N MET A 21 -4.79 12.46 10.40
CA MET A 21 -4.81 11.70 11.63
C MET A 21 -4.16 12.45 12.80
N SER A 22 -3.21 13.36 12.54
CA SER A 22 -2.62 14.20 13.58
C SER A 22 -3.59 15.22 14.19
N THR A 23 -4.68 15.53 13.49
CA THR A 23 -5.77 16.37 14.00
C THR A 23 -6.76 15.58 14.83
N THR A 24 -6.95 14.29 14.52
CA THR A 24 -7.78 13.36 15.30
C THR A 24 -6.95 12.80 16.45
N LYS A 25 -6.80 13.59 17.53
CA LYS A 25 -6.11 13.30 18.81
C LYS A 25 -5.44 11.91 18.91
N PHE A 26 -4.27 11.76 18.29
CA PHE A 26 -3.38 10.62 18.52
C PHE A 26 -2.88 10.50 19.97
N TYR A 27 -2.94 11.61 20.71
CA TYR A 27 -2.36 11.75 22.05
C TYR A 27 -2.83 10.70 23.08
N GLY A 28 -3.94 10.00 22.84
CA GLY A 28 -4.42 8.92 23.71
C GLY A 28 -4.02 7.50 23.28
N ILE A 29 -3.49 7.30 22.07
CA ILE A 29 -3.17 5.97 21.49
C ILE A 29 -1.67 5.84 21.21
N LEU A 30 -1.01 6.94 20.81
CA LEU A 30 0.41 6.98 20.46
C LEU A 30 1.04 8.19 21.13
N GLU A 31 2.11 7.98 21.89
CA GLU A 31 2.93 9.06 22.48
C GLU A 31 3.89 9.67 21.44
N VAL A 32 3.41 9.91 20.22
CA VAL A 32 4.24 10.31 19.08
C VAL A 32 3.59 11.45 18.30
N GLY A 33 4.33 12.54 18.11
CA GLY A 33 3.91 13.67 17.28
C GLY A 33 4.07 13.41 15.76
N LYS A 34 3.27 14.11 14.95
CA LYS A 34 3.28 13.99 13.47
C LYS A 34 4.67 14.11 12.82
N ASN A 35 5.54 14.95 13.39
CA ASN A 35 6.89 15.19 12.89
C ASN A 35 7.78 13.95 12.95
N CYS A 36 7.52 13.02 13.88
CA CYS A 36 8.25 11.76 13.95
C CYS A 36 7.98 10.91 12.70
N PHE A 37 6.72 10.86 12.23
CA PHE A 37 6.37 10.13 11.01
C PHE A 37 6.98 10.77 9.76
N TYR A 38 6.99 12.10 9.67
CA TYR A 38 7.65 12.78 8.55
C TYR A 38 9.16 12.54 8.54
N ARG A 39 9.83 12.53 9.70
CA ARG A 39 11.25 12.16 9.79
C ARG A 39 11.48 10.70 9.41
N LEU A 40 10.60 9.79 9.82
CA LEU A 40 10.68 8.39 9.43
C LEU A 40 10.53 8.22 7.91
N LEU A 41 9.58 8.92 7.29
CA LEU A 41 9.38 8.93 5.83
C LEU A 41 10.59 9.48 5.05
N ALA A 42 11.27 10.48 5.62
CA ALA A 42 12.43 11.12 4.99
C ALA A 42 13.75 10.38 5.23
N ARG A 43 13.74 9.27 5.97
CA ARG A 43 14.95 8.57 6.37
C ARG A 43 15.53 7.75 5.22
N SER A 44 16.75 8.08 4.80
CA SER A 44 17.46 7.43 3.69
C SER A 44 17.81 5.97 3.95
N GLU A 45 18.04 5.59 5.20
CA GLU A 45 18.40 4.23 5.61
C GLU A 45 17.19 3.29 5.61
N MET A 46 15.98 3.82 5.39
CA MET A 46 14.76 3.02 5.39
C MET A 46 14.57 2.33 4.04
N ASP A 47 14.67 1.00 4.04
CA ASP A 47 14.33 0.19 2.88
C ASP A 47 12.81 -0.08 2.84
N TRP A 48 12.09 0.81 2.15
CA TRP A 48 10.64 0.69 1.96
C TRP A 48 10.24 -0.54 1.15
N ARG A 49 11.12 -1.05 0.29
CA ARG A 49 10.83 -2.22 -0.56
C ARG A 49 10.85 -3.49 0.28
N ILE A 50 11.83 -3.65 1.16
CA ILE A 50 11.88 -4.76 2.12
C ILE A 50 10.68 -4.70 3.06
N LEU A 51 10.30 -3.51 3.53
CA LEU A 51 9.12 -3.36 4.40
C LEU A 51 7.84 -3.85 3.70
N LEU A 52 7.60 -3.39 2.46
CA LEU A 52 6.44 -3.77 1.66
C LEU A 52 6.40 -5.29 1.39
N LEU A 53 7.53 -5.87 0.98
CA LEU A 53 7.63 -7.31 0.72
C LEU A 53 7.44 -8.13 2.00
N SER A 54 7.99 -7.67 3.13
CA SER A 54 7.81 -8.32 4.42
C SER A 54 6.35 -8.32 4.86
N MET A 55 5.64 -7.21 4.62
CA MET A 55 4.20 -7.11 4.90
C MET A 55 3.39 -8.06 4.02
N ALA A 56 3.67 -8.12 2.71
CA ALA A 56 3.01 -9.04 1.80
C ALA A 56 3.21 -10.51 2.22
N ARG A 57 4.43 -10.89 2.61
CA ARG A 57 4.73 -12.24 3.12
C ARG A 57 4.02 -12.53 4.44
N ARG A 58 3.95 -11.54 5.34
CA ARG A 58 3.23 -11.69 6.61
C ARG A 58 1.74 -11.86 6.39
N PHE A 59 1.15 -11.10 5.48
CA PHE A 59 -0.25 -11.24 5.09
C PHE A 59 -0.54 -12.65 4.57
N GLN A 60 0.25 -13.15 3.60
CA GLN A 60 0.12 -14.53 3.11
C GLN A 60 0.23 -15.57 4.24
N SER A 61 1.17 -15.40 5.17
CA SER A 61 1.29 -16.29 6.32
C SER A 61 0.06 -16.29 7.23
N ILE A 62 -0.63 -15.15 7.36
CA ILE A 62 -1.87 -15.05 8.14
C ILE A 62 -3.00 -15.74 7.40
N VAL A 63 -3.20 -15.46 6.11
CA VAL A 63 -4.27 -16.10 5.30
C VAL A 63 -4.15 -17.62 5.34
N ARG A 64 -2.93 -18.17 5.21
CA ARG A 64 -2.66 -19.62 5.35
C ARG A 64 -3.02 -20.16 6.72
N LYS A 65 -2.64 -19.44 7.78
CA LYS A 65 -2.88 -19.86 9.16
C LYS A 65 -4.37 -19.92 9.47
N GLU A 66 -5.12 -18.94 8.98
CA GLU A 66 -6.57 -18.83 9.21
C GLU A 66 -7.40 -19.71 8.25
N ASN A 67 -6.76 -20.57 7.45
CA ASN A 67 -7.39 -21.40 6.40
C ASN A 67 -8.31 -20.59 5.47
N ALA A 68 -7.95 -19.34 5.23
CA ALA A 68 -8.72 -18.42 4.39
C ALA A 68 -8.33 -18.51 2.91
N GLU A 69 -7.31 -19.30 2.56
CA GLU A 69 -6.96 -19.58 1.16
C GLU A 69 -7.87 -20.68 0.59
N GLU A 70 -8.47 -20.46 -0.57
CA GLU A 70 -9.12 -21.53 -1.33
C GLU A 70 -8.02 -22.41 -1.99
N THR A 71 -7.92 -23.67 -1.59
CA THR A 71 -6.82 -24.56 -2.03
C THR A 71 -6.89 -24.92 -3.51
N ASP A 72 -8.10 -24.93 -4.07
CA ASP A 72 -8.38 -25.46 -5.41
C ASP A 72 -8.51 -24.34 -6.45
N ALA A 73 -8.48 -23.08 -6.02
CA ALA A 73 -8.58 -21.94 -6.91
C ALA A 73 -7.21 -21.58 -7.53
N PRO A 74 -7.17 -21.07 -8.77
CA PRO A 74 -5.92 -20.69 -9.41
C PRO A 74 -5.27 -19.51 -8.67
N LYS A 75 -4.02 -19.70 -8.26
CA LYS A 75 -3.20 -18.65 -7.65
C LYS A 75 -2.36 -17.98 -8.73
N CYS A 76 -2.34 -16.66 -8.78
CA CYS A 76 -1.55 -15.94 -9.78
C CYS A 76 -0.89 -14.67 -9.21
N TYR A 77 0.16 -14.25 -9.90
CA TYR A 77 0.77 -12.94 -9.70
C TYR A 77 0.30 -12.02 -10.81
N ILE A 78 -0.22 -10.86 -10.44
CA ILE A 78 -0.69 -9.83 -11.38
C ILE A 78 0.34 -8.71 -11.37
N ILE A 79 0.89 -8.41 -12.54
CA ILE A 79 1.81 -7.29 -12.73
C ILE A 79 1.07 -6.22 -13.50
N ASP A 80 0.99 -5.02 -12.93
CA ASP A 80 0.32 -3.87 -13.55
C ASP A 80 1.07 -2.58 -13.21
N ASP A 81 1.13 -1.64 -14.15
CA ASP A 81 1.71 -0.32 -13.92
C ASP A 81 0.64 0.74 -13.73
N THR A 82 0.73 1.50 -12.64
CA THR A 82 -0.18 2.62 -12.36
C THR A 82 0.56 3.95 -12.49
N THR A 83 -0.05 4.90 -13.19
CA THR A 83 0.45 6.27 -13.26
C THR A 83 0.14 7.03 -11.96
N LEU A 84 1.18 7.48 -11.26
CA LEU A 84 1.06 8.31 -10.07
C LEU A 84 1.30 9.78 -10.42
N ALA A 85 0.25 10.47 -10.83
CA ALA A 85 0.30 11.90 -11.13
C ALA A 85 0.70 12.72 -9.89
N LYS A 86 1.53 13.75 -10.09
CA LYS A 86 1.98 14.68 -9.07
C LYS A 86 1.78 16.13 -9.53
N THR A 87 1.46 16.99 -8.59
CA THR A 87 1.21 18.42 -8.83
C THR A 87 2.38 19.32 -8.44
N GLY A 88 3.33 18.83 -7.62
CA GLY A 88 4.51 19.59 -7.19
C GLY A 88 5.79 19.24 -7.96
N PHE A 89 6.76 20.16 -7.96
CA PHE A 89 8.01 20.06 -8.75
C PHE A 89 9.27 19.70 -7.95
N ARG A 90 9.18 19.60 -6.62
CA ARG A 90 10.35 19.42 -5.73
C ARG A 90 10.61 17.96 -5.35
N PHE A 91 10.19 17.02 -6.18
CA PHE A 91 10.40 15.59 -5.94
C PHE A 91 11.53 15.07 -6.83
N GLU A 92 12.46 14.33 -6.24
CA GLU A 92 13.56 13.71 -6.97
C GLU A 92 13.04 12.61 -7.92
N GLY A 93 13.67 12.46 -9.09
CA GLY A 93 13.28 11.46 -10.09
C GLY A 93 11.92 11.69 -10.74
N LEU A 94 11.30 12.85 -10.51
CA LEU A 94 10.02 13.22 -11.12
C LEU A 94 10.21 13.46 -12.62
N SER A 95 9.37 12.83 -13.44
CA SER A 95 9.45 12.95 -14.90
C SER A 95 8.06 13.09 -15.52
N ARG A 96 8.01 13.35 -16.83
CA ARG A 96 6.77 13.24 -17.59
C ARG A 96 6.57 11.78 -18.01
N VAL A 97 5.47 11.20 -17.59
CA VAL A 97 5.08 9.82 -17.90
C VAL A 97 3.80 9.85 -18.74
N PHE A 98 3.73 9.00 -19.77
CA PHE A 98 2.53 8.89 -20.58
C PHE A 98 1.45 8.12 -19.79
N ASP A 99 0.31 8.77 -19.59
CA ASP A 99 -0.86 8.17 -18.99
C ASP A 99 -1.79 7.69 -20.12
N HIS A 100 -1.92 6.37 -20.26
CA HIS A 100 -2.75 5.75 -21.30
C HIS A 100 -4.25 5.96 -21.05
N VAL A 101 -4.67 6.15 -19.79
CA VAL A 101 -6.08 6.40 -19.43
C VAL A 101 -6.46 7.82 -19.82
N LEU A 102 -5.58 8.79 -19.56
CA LEU A 102 -5.81 10.20 -19.91
C LEU A 102 -5.39 10.55 -21.34
N GLY A 103 -4.68 9.65 -22.04
CA GLY A 103 -4.14 9.87 -23.38
C GLY A 103 -3.09 10.98 -23.47
N LYS A 104 -2.38 11.30 -22.38
CA LYS A 104 -1.42 12.41 -22.35
C LYS A 104 -0.26 12.20 -21.37
N CYS A 105 0.83 12.91 -21.59
CA CYS A 105 1.95 12.96 -20.64
C CYS A 105 1.60 13.82 -19.42
N VAL A 106 1.66 13.22 -18.23
CA VAL A 106 1.49 13.88 -16.94
C VAL A 106 2.80 13.90 -16.16
N LEU A 107 2.98 14.87 -15.27
CA LEU A 107 4.11 14.90 -14.34
C LEU A 107 3.85 13.87 -13.23
N GLY A 108 4.77 12.93 -13.01
CA GLY A 108 4.55 11.86 -12.05
C GLY A 108 5.57 10.72 -12.11
N TYR A 109 5.13 9.56 -11.62
CA TYR A 109 5.90 8.31 -11.63
C TYR A 109 5.07 7.18 -12.27
N LYS A 110 5.74 6.15 -12.79
CA LYS A 110 5.13 4.86 -13.08
C LYS A 110 5.41 3.93 -11.91
N LEU A 111 4.35 3.51 -11.21
CA LEU A 111 4.43 2.54 -10.14
C LEU A 111 4.15 1.15 -10.72
N LEU A 112 5.17 0.29 -10.78
CA LEU A 112 5.00 -1.12 -11.10
C LEU A 112 4.56 -1.88 -9.85
N ILE A 113 3.39 -2.48 -9.89
CA ILE A 113 2.79 -3.23 -8.79
C ILE A 113 2.81 -4.72 -9.12
N LEU A 114 3.18 -5.53 -8.14
CA LEU A 114 3.02 -6.99 -8.16
C LEU A 114 1.98 -7.35 -7.11
N ALA A 115 0.79 -7.71 -7.53
CA ALA A 115 -0.27 -8.21 -6.67
C ALA A 115 -0.28 -9.75 -6.68
N PHE A 116 -0.69 -10.33 -5.55
CA PHE A 116 -0.92 -11.77 -5.43
C PHE A 116 -2.41 -12.01 -5.30
N PHE A 117 -2.94 -12.89 -6.16
CA PHE A 117 -4.32 -13.31 -6.15
C PHE A 117 -4.39 -14.78 -5.72
N ASP A 118 -5.25 -15.06 -4.74
CA ASP A 118 -5.38 -16.39 -4.12
C ASP A 118 -6.65 -17.14 -4.52
N GLY A 119 -7.49 -16.57 -5.39
CA GLY A 119 -8.66 -17.25 -5.93
C GLY A 119 -9.99 -16.98 -5.22
N SER A 120 -10.00 -16.19 -4.14
CA SER A 120 -11.14 -16.06 -3.22
C SER A 120 -12.39 -15.32 -3.73
N ASP A 121 -12.49 -15.02 -5.04
CA ASP A 121 -13.59 -14.27 -5.65
C ASP A 121 -14.55 -15.18 -6.45
N ARG A 122 -14.92 -16.34 -5.90
CA ARG A 122 -16.07 -17.09 -6.45
C ARG A 122 -17.36 -16.32 -6.15
N ILE A 123 -17.79 -15.49 -7.11
CA ILE A 123 -19.21 -15.22 -7.34
C ILE A 123 -19.79 -16.56 -7.82
N SER A 124 -20.13 -17.47 -6.90
CA SER A 124 -20.92 -18.62 -7.26
C SER A 124 -22.34 -18.13 -7.59
N PRO A 125 -22.92 -18.50 -8.74
CA PRO A 125 -24.36 -18.35 -8.89
C PRO A 125 -25.03 -19.18 -7.79
N PRO A 126 -26.13 -18.70 -7.18
CA PRO A 126 -26.86 -19.48 -6.18
C PRO A 126 -27.22 -20.85 -6.80
N ASN A 127 -26.97 -21.92 -6.03
CA ASN A 127 -27.29 -23.29 -6.47
C ASN A 127 -28.75 -23.34 -6.96
N PRO A 128 -29.03 -23.89 -8.15
CA PRO A 128 -30.40 -24.18 -8.55
C PRO A 128 -30.94 -25.26 -7.61
N THR A 129 -32.04 -24.93 -6.93
CA THR A 129 -32.89 -25.83 -6.14
C THR A 129 -33.42 -26.98 -6.96
#